data_AF-A0A6N7VR72-F1
#
_entry.id   AF-A0A6N7VR72-F1
#
_cell.length_a   1.000
_cell.length_b   1.000
_cell.length_c   1.000
_cell.angle_alpha   90.00
_cell.angle_beta   90.00
_cell.angle_gamma   90.00
#
_symmetry.space_group_name_H-M   'P 1'
#
loop_
_entity.id
_entity.type
_entity.pdbx_description
1 polymer ?
#
loop_
_entity_poly.entity_id
_entity_poly.type
_entity_poly.pdbx_seq_one_letter_code
_entity_poly.pdbx_strand_id
1 'polypeptide(L)' 'MGLVDGVSAPTLIDLVEAGVLDVKPMGTHVFSLNEMEKAYDVFANAGKNKALKVILKREE' A
#
# COMPACT_ATOMS: atom_id res chain seq x y z
N MET A 1 7.39 21.94 -4.80
CA MET A 1 7.49 20.54 -5.28
C MET A 1 7.33 19.62 -4.08
N GLY A 2 6.46 18.62 -4.19
CA GLY A 2 5.94 17.84 -3.07
C GLY A 2 7.02 16.97 -2.42
N LEU A 3 7.55 17.45 -1.30
CA LEU A 3 8.27 16.61 -0.36
C LEU A 3 7.23 15.89 0.50
N VAL A 4 7.51 14.64 0.83
CA VAL A 4 6.74 13.93 1.85
C VAL A 4 7.08 14.58 3.19
N ASP A 5 6.08 15.10 3.87
CA ASP A 5 6.20 15.57 5.25
C ASP A 5 5.48 14.60 6.20
N GLY A 6 6.17 14.18 7.25
CA GLY A 6 5.72 13.17 8.20
C GLY A 6 4.95 13.73 9.39
N VAL A 7 4.71 15.05 9.45
CA VAL A 7 4.07 15.73 10.59
C VAL A 7 2.71 15.12 10.95
N SER A 8 1.93 14.69 9.97
CA SER A 8 0.61 14.08 10.20
C SER A 8 0.64 12.56 10.39
N ALA A 9 1.80 11.90 10.25
CA ALA A 9 1.88 10.45 10.35
C ALA A 9 1.38 9.89 11.69
N PRO A 10 1.71 10.48 12.86
CA PRO A 10 1.18 9.99 14.15
C PRO A 10 -0.34 10.06 14.21
N THR A 11 -0.94 11.20 13.83
CA THR A 11 -2.40 11.38 13.81
C THR A 11 -3.08 10.38 12.87
N LEU A 12 -2.49 10.12 11.69
CA LEU A 12 -3.05 9.15 10.74
C LEU A 12 -3.00 7.72 11.29
N ILE A 13 -1.94 7.35 12.01
CA ILE A 13 -1.84 6.05 12.68
C ILE A 13 -2.91 5.92 13.76
N ASP A 14 -3.07 6.93 14.62
CA ASP A 14 -4.10 6.94 15.68
C ASP A 14 -5.51 6.73 15.11
N LEU A 15 -5.82 7.36 13.97
CA LEU A 15 -7.11 7.21 13.30
C LEU A 15 -7.34 5.82 12.69
N VAL A 16 -6.28 5.15 12.23
CA VAL A 16 -6.34 3.77 11.73
C VAL A 16 -6.54 2.80 12.91
N GLU A 17 -5.81 2.99 14.00
CA GLU A 17 -5.95 2.18 15.22
C GLU A 17 -7.34 2.32 15.84
N ALA A 18 -7.89 3.54 15.86
CA ALA A 18 -9.24 3.82 16.33
C ALA A 18 -10.35 3.30 15.39
N GLY A 19 -10.00 2.75 14.21
CA GLY A 19 -10.97 2.26 13.23
C GLY A 19 -11.76 3.37 12.50
N VAL A 20 -11.37 4.63 12.67
CA VAL A 20 -11.96 5.78 11.97
C VAL A 20 -11.59 5.75 10.49
N LEU A 21 -10.38 5.27 10.17
CA LEU A 21 -9.90 5.08 8.81
C LEU A 21 -9.73 3.59 8.51
N ASP A 22 -10.63 3.02 7.69
CA ASP A 22 -10.45 1.68 7.13
C ASP A 22 -9.56 1.72 5.88
N VAL A 23 -8.28 1.40 6.09
CA VAL A 23 -7.26 1.36 5.03
C VAL A 23 -7.15 0.00 4.35
N LYS A 24 -7.81 -1.05 4.87
CA LYS A 24 -7.69 -2.41 4.33
C LYS A 24 -8.09 -2.51 2.85
N PRO A 25 -9.17 -1.85 2.38
CA PRO A 25 -9.57 -1.91 0.96
C PRO A 25 -8.56 -1.27 0.01
N MET A 26 -7.63 -0.43 0.51
CA MET A 26 -6.64 0.22 -0.34
C MET A 26 -5.66 -0.80 -0.94
N GLY A 27 -5.33 -1.86 -0.17
CA GLY A 27 -4.45 -2.96 -0.56
C GLY A 27 -5.08 -3.89 -1.59
N THR A 28 -5.11 -3.47 -2.85
CA THR A 28 -5.76 -4.24 -3.94
C THR A 28 -5.05 -5.52 -4.34
N HIS A 29 -3.74 -5.61 -4.13
CA HIS A 29 -2.92 -6.76 -4.55
C HIS A 29 -1.91 -7.10 -3.47
N VAL A 30 -1.67 -8.39 -3.25
CA VAL A 30 -0.67 -8.90 -2.30
C VAL A 30 0.24 -9.87 -3.04
N PHE A 31 1.55 -9.69 -2.91
CA PHE A 31 2.57 -10.58 -3.45
C PHE A 31 3.53 -11.01 -2.35
N SER A 32 4.16 -12.17 -2.51
CA SER A 32 5.33 -12.52 -1.70
C SER A 32 6.53 -11.63 -2.06
N LEU A 33 7.50 -11.52 -1.17
CA LEU A 33 8.77 -10.86 -1.51
C LEU A 33 9.51 -11.54 -2.68
N ASN A 34 9.33 -12.85 -2.86
CA ASN A 34 9.90 -13.61 -3.98
C ASN A 34 9.26 -13.24 -5.33
N GLU A 35 8.09 -12.58 -5.33
CA GLU A 35 7.38 -12.11 -6.52
C GLU A 35 7.57 -10.60 -6.77
N MET A 36 8.63 -10.00 -6.21
CA MET A 36 8.84 -8.55 -6.28
C MET A 36 8.81 -7.99 -7.72
N GLU A 37 9.45 -8.64 -8.68
CA GLU A 37 9.42 -8.20 -10.09
C GLU A 37 8.00 -8.14 -10.66
N LYS A 38 7.20 -9.18 -10.40
CA LYS A 38 5.80 -9.25 -10.81
C LYS A 38 4.94 -8.18 -10.13
N ALA A 39 5.20 -7.91 -8.86
CA ALA A 39 4.51 -6.84 -8.12
C ALA A 39 4.77 -5.46 -8.76
N TYR A 40 6.01 -5.19 -9.16
CA TYR A 40 6.38 -3.97 -9.88
C TYR A 40 5.73 -3.89 -11.26
N ASP A 41 5.71 -4.98 -12.03
CA ASP A 41 5.11 -4.97 -13.37
C ASP A 41 3.58 -4.74 -13.33
N VAL A 42 2.92 -5.34 -12.33
CA VAL A 42 1.49 -5.11 -12.06
C VAL A 42 1.21 -3.65 -11.72
N PHE A 43 2.03 -3.04 -10.85
CA PHE A 43 1.85 -1.65 -10.46
C PHE A 43 2.23 -0.65 -11.57
N ALA A 44 3.26 -0.95 -12.37
CA ALA A 44 3.62 -0.17 -13.55
C ALA A 44 2.46 -0.10 -14.56
N ASN A 45 1.63 -1.15 -14.61
CA ASN A 45 0.42 -1.23 -15.43
C ASN A 45 -0.87 -1.05 -14.60
N ALA A 46 -0.83 -0.23 -13.53
CA ALA A 46 -1.90 -0.11 -12.54
C ALA A 46 -3.31 0.08 -13.11
N GLY A 47 -3.48 0.93 -14.14
CA GLY A 47 -4.79 1.17 -14.76
C GLY A 47 -5.41 -0.07 -15.41
N LYS A 48 -4.57 -0.94 -16.01
CA LYS A 48 -5.02 -2.20 -16.61
C LYS A 48 -5.32 -3.24 -15.53
N ASN A 49 -4.49 -3.30 -14.49
CA ASN A 49 -4.59 -4.27 -13.41
C ASN A 49 -5.52 -3.84 -12.28
N LYS A 50 -6.13 -2.64 -12.35
CA LYS A 50 -6.91 -2.04 -11.26
C LYS A 50 -6.13 -2.01 -9.93
N ALA A 51 -4.82 -1.77 -10.00
CA ALA A 51 -3.95 -1.75 -8.83
C ALA A 51 -3.92 -0.34 -8.21
N LEU A 52 -4.38 -0.22 -6.96
CA LEU A 52 -4.33 1.02 -6.18
C LEU A 52 -3.12 1.04 -5.24
N LYS A 53 -3.01 0.00 -4.40
CA LYS A 53 -1.86 -0.25 -3.53
C LYS A 53 -1.48 -1.73 -3.64
N VAL A 54 -0.18 -1.97 -3.75
CA VAL A 54 0.41 -3.30 -3.73
C VAL A 54 1.08 -3.53 -2.38
N ILE A 55 0.82 -4.68 -1.77
CA ILE A 55 1.39 -5.12 -0.51
C ILE A 55 2.40 -6.23 -0.79
N LEU A 56 3.60 -6.09 -0.25
CA LEU A 56 4.61 -7.16 -0.26
C LEU A 56 4.63 -7.81 1.11
N LYS A 57 4.45 -9.13 1.16
CA LYS A 57 4.49 -9.91 2.39
C LYS A 57 5.76 -10.76 2.41
N ARG A 58 6.49 -10.73 3.53
CA ARG A 58 7.53 -11.73 3.82
C ARG A 58 6.84 -13.07 4.10
N GLU A 59 7.37 -14.15 3.53
CA GLU A 59 6.99 -15.49 3.95
C GLU A 59 7.33 -15.70 5.43
N GLU A 60 6.57 -16.55 6.12
CA GLU A 60 6.76 -16.83 7.54
C GLU A 60 7.97 -17.75 7.78
#